data_AF-A0A7S1DBL9-F1
#
_entry.id   AF-A0A7S1DBL9-F1
#
_cell.length_a   1.000
_cell.length_b   1.000
_cell.length_c   1.000
_cell.angle_alpha   90.00
_cell.angle_beta   90.00
_cell.angle_gamma   90.00
#
_symmetry.space_group_name_H-M   'P 1'
#
loop_
_entity.id
_entity.type
_entity.pdbx_description
1 polymer ?
#
loop_
_entity_poly.entity_id
_entity_poly.type
_entity_poly.pdbx_seq_one_letter_code
_entity_poly.pdbx_strand_id
1 'polypeptide(L)'
;ATGGLTCSAGLASNFMLAKIASDRNKPYGQMVVGPAHDDVLQFLHPLPIRKVPGIGRVTDKILQAFGIKTVKDLFDQKALVRFLFKPATASFLLRAALGCSGRTDTSEMESNGRKGISRERTFRSGEPLTQVVARLEDIALKLSSDMKEKDLW
;
A
#
# COMPACT_ATOMS: atom_id res chain seq x y z
N ALA A 1 27.44 -10.00 -2.36
CA ALA A 1 27.05 -10.33 -3.75
C ALA A 1 25.56 -10.67 -3.79
N THR A 2 24.82 -10.31 -4.84
CA THR A 2 23.35 -10.43 -4.91
C THR A 2 22.82 -11.85 -5.17
N GLY A 3 23.68 -12.86 -5.28
CA GLY A 3 23.28 -14.26 -5.50
C GLY A 3 22.56 -14.54 -6.82
N GLY A 4 22.72 -13.67 -7.83
CA GLY A 4 22.02 -13.78 -9.13
C GLY A 4 20.60 -13.20 -9.14
N LEU A 5 20.15 -12.62 -8.02
CA LEU A 5 18.87 -11.92 -7.94
C LEU A 5 18.98 -10.51 -8.53
N THR A 6 17.90 -10.09 -9.15
CA THR A 6 17.75 -8.81 -9.81
C THR A 6 16.55 -8.06 -9.28
N CYS A 7 16.60 -6.73 -9.30
CA CYS A 7 15.52 -5.89 -8.84
C CYS A 7 15.10 -4.87 -9.89
N SER A 8 13.97 -4.22 -9.64
CA SER A 8 13.54 -3.01 -10.34
C SER A 8 13.44 -1.88 -9.34
N ALA A 9 13.72 -0.66 -9.80
CA ALA A 9 13.80 0.53 -8.94
C ALA A 9 12.96 1.69 -9.49
N GLY A 10 12.46 2.53 -8.59
CA GLY A 10 11.73 3.74 -8.93
C GLY A 10 12.30 4.89 -8.11
N LEU A 11 12.64 5.99 -8.77
CA LEU A 11 13.17 7.20 -8.15
C LEU A 11 12.17 8.33 -8.38
N ALA A 12 11.78 9.01 -7.30
CA ALA A 12 10.85 10.13 -7.36
C ALA A 12 10.97 10.99 -6.10
N SER A 13 10.28 12.14 -6.08
CA SER A 13 10.28 13.11 -4.98
C SER A 13 9.59 12.62 -3.69
N ASN A 14 8.90 11.47 -3.70
CA ASN A 14 8.35 10.84 -2.50
C ASN A 14 8.10 9.33 -2.69
N PHE A 15 7.88 8.62 -1.58
CA PHE A 15 7.70 7.17 -1.57
C PHE A 15 6.51 6.66 -2.38
N MET A 16 5.40 7.42 -2.44
CA MET A 16 4.23 7.01 -3.22
C MET A 16 4.58 6.95 -4.70
N LEU A 17 5.15 8.03 -5.24
CA LEU A 17 5.58 8.09 -6.65
C LEU A 17 6.68 7.08 -6.95
N ALA A 18 7.68 6.94 -6.06
CA ALA A 18 8.77 5.99 -6.23
C ALA A 18 8.25 4.54 -6.27
N LYS A 19 7.28 4.20 -5.42
CA LYS A 19 6.65 2.86 -5.41
C LYS A 19 5.85 2.57 -6.68
N ILE A 20 5.21 3.58 -7.27
CA ILE A 20 4.51 3.43 -8.55
C ILE A 20 5.54 3.27 -9.69
N ALA A 21 6.58 4.11 -9.71
CA ALA A 21 7.63 4.11 -10.71
C ALA A 21 8.39 2.76 -10.76
N SER A 22 8.65 2.15 -9.61
CA SER A 22 9.40 0.87 -9.53
C SER A 22 8.69 -0.32 -10.18
N ASP A 23 7.38 -0.22 -10.42
CA ASP A 23 6.61 -1.24 -11.12
C ASP A 23 6.51 -0.97 -12.63
N ARG A 24 6.90 0.20 -13.13
CA ARG A 24 6.65 0.62 -14.53
C ARG A 24 7.51 -0.12 -15.55
N ASN A 25 8.79 -0.31 -15.24
CA ASN A 25 9.78 -0.92 -16.13
C ASN A 25 10.20 -2.31 -15.65
N LYS A 26 9.27 -3.05 -15.01
CA LYS A 26 9.52 -4.43 -14.64
C LYS A 26 9.49 -5.35 -15.87
N PRO A 27 10.31 -6.42 -15.89
CA PRO A 27 11.36 -6.77 -14.91
C PRO A 27 12.72 -6.09 -15.22
N TYR A 28 13.66 -6.08 -14.26
CA TYR A 28 15.05 -5.59 -14.40
C TYR A 28 15.27 -4.11 -14.77
N GLY A 29 14.22 -3.30 -14.89
CA GLY A 29 14.34 -1.88 -15.23
C GLY A 29 14.23 -0.92 -14.05
N GLN A 30 14.56 0.34 -14.32
CA GLN A 30 14.36 1.46 -13.40
C GLN A 30 13.58 2.59 -14.07
N MET A 31 12.89 3.42 -13.28
CA MET A 31 12.15 4.58 -13.75
C MET A 31 12.43 5.77 -12.83
N VAL A 32 12.68 6.94 -13.43
CA VAL A 32 12.83 8.21 -12.71
C VAL A 32 11.64 9.10 -13.04
N VAL A 33 10.97 9.62 -12.02
CA VAL A 33 9.97 10.68 -12.15
C VAL A 33 10.65 11.98 -11.78
N GLY A 34 10.66 12.94 -12.71
CA GLY A 34 11.28 14.24 -12.50
C GLY A 34 10.64 14.99 -11.32
N PRO A 35 11.39 15.84 -10.61
CA PRO A 35 10.89 16.56 -9.45
C PRO A 35 10.01 17.77 -9.83
N ALA A 36 10.01 18.18 -11.10
CA ALA A 36 9.19 19.29 -11.55
C ALA A 36 7.71 18.90 -11.45
N HIS A 37 6.87 19.89 -11.14
CA HIS A 37 5.44 19.70 -11.01
C HIS A 37 4.83 19.02 -12.25
N ASP A 38 5.20 19.47 -13.44
CA ASP A 38 4.63 18.96 -14.69
C ASP A 38 5.08 17.52 -14.98
N ASP A 39 6.32 17.14 -14.64
CA ASP A 39 6.80 15.76 -14.75
C ASP A 39 5.97 14.82 -13.86
N VAL A 40 5.67 15.25 -12.63
CA VAL A 40 4.85 14.50 -11.68
C VAL A 40 3.44 14.33 -12.22
N LEU A 41 2.80 15.41 -12.68
CA LEU A 41 1.43 15.33 -13.19
C LEU A 41 1.34 14.49 -14.48
N GLN A 42 2.30 14.65 -15.40
CA GLN A 42 2.34 13.88 -16.65
C GLN A 42 2.50 12.38 -16.39
N PHE A 43 3.31 12.01 -15.39
CA PHE A 43 3.46 10.63 -14.95
C PHE A 43 2.19 10.09 -14.26
N LEU A 44 1.60 10.90 -13.37
CA LEU A 44 0.59 10.45 -12.42
C LEU A 44 -0.83 10.46 -12.97
N HIS A 45 -1.25 11.56 -13.61
CA HIS A 45 -2.63 11.78 -14.05
C HIS A 45 -3.20 10.67 -14.95
N PRO A 46 -2.45 10.11 -15.92
CA PRO A 46 -2.96 9.04 -16.78
C PRO A 46 -3.13 7.69 -16.07
N LEU A 47 -2.62 7.53 -14.83
CA LEU A 47 -2.63 6.24 -14.17
C LEU A 47 -4.04 5.84 -13.74
N PRO A 48 -4.41 4.55 -13.87
CA PRO A 48 -5.59 4.01 -13.21
C PRO A 48 -5.49 4.22 -11.71
N ILE A 49 -6.59 4.62 -11.07
CA ILE A 49 -6.59 4.98 -9.65
C ILE A 49 -6.13 3.81 -8.75
N ARG A 50 -6.41 2.58 -9.17
CA ARG A 50 -6.00 1.33 -8.52
C ARG A 50 -4.48 1.16 -8.38
N LYS A 51 -3.67 1.87 -9.18
CA LYS A 51 -2.20 1.83 -9.13
C LYS A 51 -1.62 2.66 -7.99
N VAL A 52 -2.40 3.57 -7.39
CA VAL A 52 -1.96 4.38 -6.25
C VAL A 52 -1.87 3.50 -5.00
N PRO A 53 -0.71 3.43 -4.32
CA PRO A 53 -0.56 2.72 -3.06
C PRO A 53 -1.54 3.24 -2.00
N GLY A 54 -2.24 2.32 -1.33
CA GLY A 54 -3.29 2.64 -0.36
C GLY A 54 -4.71 2.60 -0.94
N ILE A 55 -4.87 2.56 -2.28
CA ILE A 55 -6.18 2.38 -2.91
C ILE A 55 -6.40 0.89 -3.20
N GLY A 56 -7.21 0.26 -2.35
CA GLY A 56 -7.61 -1.14 -2.46
C GLY A 56 -8.83 -1.35 -3.37
N ARG A 57 -9.24 -2.62 -3.53
CA ARG A 57 -10.36 -3.03 -4.40
C ARG A 57 -11.69 -2.32 -4.07
N VAL A 58 -11.96 -2.07 -2.79
CA VAL A 58 -13.22 -1.46 -2.35
C VAL A 58 -13.26 0.02 -2.72
N THR A 59 -12.24 0.79 -2.35
CA THR A 59 -12.15 2.22 -2.68
C THR A 59 -12.16 2.46 -4.19
N ASP A 60 -11.42 1.64 -4.95
CA ASP A 60 -11.42 1.66 -6.40
C ASP A 60 -12.82 1.44 -6.98
N LYS A 61 -13.56 0.42 -6.51
CA LYS A 61 -14.95 0.18 -6.93
C LYS A 61 -15.89 1.34 -6.62
N ILE A 62 -15.78 1.95 -5.43
CA ILE A 62 -16.60 3.10 -5.07
C ILE A 62 -16.32 4.26 -6.02
N LEU A 63 -15.05 4.60 -6.25
CA LEU A 63 -14.66 5.68 -7.16
C LEU A 63 -15.13 5.42 -8.59
N GLN A 64 -14.97 4.18 -9.09
CA GLN A 64 -15.45 3.80 -10.42
C GLN A 64 -16.97 3.93 -10.58
N ALA A 65 -17.76 3.69 -9.52
CA ALA A 65 -19.22 3.87 -9.56
C ALA A 65 -19.63 5.34 -9.81
N PHE A 66 -18.75 6.29 -9.50
CA PHE A 66 -18.93 7.72 -9.80
C PHE A 66 -18.15 8.17 -11.04
N GLY A 67 -17.65 7.24 -11.85
CA GLY A 67 -16.92 7.55 -13.08
C GLY A 67 -15.46 7.96 -12.88
N ILE A 68 -14.92 7.87 -11.66
CA ILE A 68 -13.52 8.18 -11.37
C ILE A 68 -12.65 6.95 -11.67
N LYS A 69 -11.94 6.96 -12.79
CA LYS A 69 -11.12 5.81 -13.24
C LYS A 69 -9.62 6.10 -13.15
N THR A 70 -9.23 7.34 -13.41
CA THR A 70 -7.84 7.80 -13.42
C THR A 70 -7.55 8.73 -12.25
N VAL A 71 -6.26 8.98 -12.00
CA VAL A 71 -5.86 9.99 -11.01
C VAL A 71 -6.31 11.39 -11.46
N LYS A 72 -6.32 11.67 -12.77
CA LYS A 72 -6.87 12.92 -13.30
C LYS A 72 -8.36 13.09 -12.96
N ASP A 73 -9.17 12.06 -13.14
CA ASP A 73 -10.59 12.11 -12.81
C ASP A 73 -10.81 12.41 -11.32
N LEU A 74 -9.95 11.82 -10.46
CA LEU A 74 -9.99 12.06 -9.03
C LEU A 74 -9.67 13.53 -8.70
N PHE A 75 -8.68 14.12 -9.38
CA PHE A 75 -8.32 15.52 -9.23
C PHE A 75 -9.43 16.47 -9.70
N ASP A 76 -10.05 16.16 -10.84
CA ASP A 76 -11.13 16.95 -11.41
C ASP A 76 -12.37 16.90 -10.51
N GLN A 77 -12.71 15.72 -9.98
CA GLN A 77 -13.86 15.49 -9.11
C GLN A 77 -13.56 15.64 -7.60
N LYS A 78 -12.51 16.39 -7.23
CA LYS A 78 -12.06 16.60 -5.84
C LYS A 78 -13.16 17.01 -4.85
N ALA A 79 -14.16 17.78 -5.30
CA ALA A 79 -15.28 18.19 -4.46
C ALA A 79 -16.13 16.98 -4.04
N LEU A 80 -16.47 16.11 -4.99
CA LEU A 80 -17.26 14.90 -4.76
C LEU A 80 -16.56 13.97 -3.77
N VAL A 81 -15.25 13.80 -3.87
CA VAL A 81 -14.44 12.95 -2.97
C VAL A 81 -14.63 13.31 -1.49
N ARG A 82 -14.78 14.61 -1.18
CA ARG A 82 -14.99 15.07 0.21
C ARG A 82 -16.36 14.67 0.77
N PHE A 83 -17.36 14.45 -0.10
CA PHE A 83 -18.68 14.00 0.30
C PHE A 83 -18.79 12.48 0.34
N LEU A 84 -18.02 11.77 -0.50
CA LEU A 84 -18.05 10.30 -0.57
C LEU A 84 -17.32 9.61 0.58
N PHE A 85 -16.30 10.26 1.16
CA PHE A 85 -15.41 9.62 2.12
C PHE A 85 -15.25 10.42 3.41
N LYS A 86 -14.94 9.71 4.50
CA LYS A 86 -14.55 10.34 5.76
C LYS A 86 -13.33 11.27 5.56
N PRO A 87 -13.16 12.31 6.40
CA PRO A 87 -12.12 13.33 6.21
C PRO A 87 -10.71 12.78 6.00
N ALA A 88 -10.32 11.75 6.76
CA ALA A 88 -8.99 11.14 6.65
C ALA A 88 -8.75 10.50 5.26
N THR A 89 -9.72 9.73 4.77
CA THR A 89 -9.66 9.07 3.46
C THR A 89 -9.73 10.09 2.33
N ALA A 90 -10.62 11.08 2.43
CA ALA A 90 -10.70 12.16 1.45
C ALA A 90 -9.37 12.93 1.37
N SER A 91 -8.78 13.29 2.51
CA SER A 91 -7.47 13.96 2.56
C SER A 91 -6.37 13.14 1.90
N PHE A 92 -6.31 11.83 2.17
CA PHE A 92 -5.38 10.92 1.51
C PHE A 92 -5.57 10.91 -0.01
N LEU A 93 -6.81 10.73 -0.51
CA LEU A 93 -7.11 10.67 -1.93
C LEU A 93 -6.74 11.98 -2.64
N LEU A 94 -7.07 13.13 -2.04
CA LEU A 94 -6.77 14.44 -2.62
C LEU A 94 -5.26 14.73 -2.65
N ARG A 95 -4.52 14.36 -1.59
CA ARG A 95 -3.05 14.45 -1.59
C ARG A 95 -2.45 13.55 -2.65
N ALA A 96 -2.93 12.31 -2.76
CA ALA A 96 -2.47 11.37 -3.76
C ALA A 96 -2.72 11.89 -5.19
N ALA A 97 -3.85 12.55 -5.44
CA ALA A 97 -4.15 13.15 -6.75
C ALA A 97 -3.18 14.27 -7.14
N LEU A 98 -2.63 14.99 -6.15
CA LEU A 98 -1.60 16.03 -6.33
C LEU A 98 -0.18 15.46 -6.42
N GLY A 99 -0.01 14.14 -6.35
CA GLY A 99 1.31 13.51 -6.27
C GLY A 99 1.99 13.66 -4.90
N CYS A 100 1.27 14.15 -3.88
CA CYS A 100 1.80 14.31 -2.53
C CYS A 100 1.57 13.05 -1.68
N SER A 101 2.61 12.63 -0.97
CA SER A 101 2.49 11.62 0.10
C SER A 101 2.44 12.32 1.45
N GLY A 102 1.59 11.83 2.36
CA GLY A 102 1.51 12.34 3.73
C GLY A 102 2.70 11.96 4.62
N ARG A 103 3.63 11.13 4.13
CA ARG A 103 4.83 10.69 4.85
C ARG A 103 6.05 10.89 3.98
N THR A 104 6.88 11.85 4.35
CA THR A 104 8.18 12.14 3.72
C THR A 104 9.34 11.70 4.60
N ASP A 105 9.10 11.44 5.90
CA ASP A 105 10.14 11.10 6.86
C ASP A 105 9.89 9.72 7.48
N THR A 106 10.95 8.91 7.53
CA THR A 106 11.01 7.59 8.15
C THR A 106 11.32 7.67 9.65
N SER A 107 11.73 8.84 10.17
CA SER A 107 12.06 9.05 11.59
C SER A 107 10.90 8.69 12.55
N GLU A 108 9.65 8.94 12.15
CA GLU A 108 8.45 8.54 12.93
C GLU A 108 8.17 7.03 12.92
N MET A 109 8.69 6.30 11.93
CA MET A 109 8.58 4.84 11.86
C MET A 109 9.59 4.14 12.77
N GLU A 110 10.78 4.72 12.94
CA GLU A 110 11.80 4.19 13.84
C GLU A 110 11.43 4.42 15.32
N SER A 111 10.68 5.49 15.63
CA SER A 111 10.23 5.77 17.00
C SER A 111 9.01 4.95 17.44
N ASN A 112 8.15 4.53 16.50
CA ASN A 112 7.03 3.64 16.79
C ASN A 112 7.49 2.18 16.72
N GLY A 113 7.93 1.63 17.84
CA GLY A 113 8.18 0.20 17.99
C GLY A 113 7.03 -0.68 17.46
N ARG A 114 7.33 -1.93 17.14
CA ARG A 114 6.36 -2.90 16.61
C ARG A 114 5.11 -2.99 17.51
N LYS A 115 3.94 -2.68 16.94
CA LYS A 115 2.65 -2.65 17.67
C LYS A 115 1.91 -3.98 17.76
N GLY A 116 2.36 -4.98 16.98
CA GLY A 116 1.71 -6.29 16.96
C GLY A 116 2.56 -7.34 16.27
N ILE A 117 2.29 -8.59 16.61
CA ILE A 117 2.82 -9.81 15.99
C ILE A 117 1.67 -10.78 15.83
N SER A 118 1.60 -11.47 14.69
CA SER A 118 0.55 -12.45 14.42
C SER A 118 1.09 -13.64 13.62
N ARG A 119 0.38 -14.76 13.74
CA ARG A 119 0.51 -15.96 12.92
C ARG A 119 -0.88 -16.33 12.42
N GLU A 120 -0.98 -16.68 11.15
CA GLU A 120 -2.24 -17.12 10.53
C GLU A 120 -1.99 -18.34 9.66
N ARG A 121 -3.04 -19.15 9.50
CA ARG A 121 -3.01 -20.32 8.61
C ARG A 121 -4.37 -20.50 7.95
N THR A 122 -4.38 -20.61 6.63
CA THR A 122 -5.59 -20.95 5.87
C THR A 122 -5.87 -22.45 5.98
N PHE A 123 -7.13 -22.82 6.19
CA PHE A 123 -7.62 -24.20 6.23
C PHE A 123 -8.88 -24.33 5.36
N ARG A 124 -9.31 -25.56 5.06
CA ARG A 124 -10.45 -25.80 4.16
C ARG A 124 -11.78 -25.63 4.91
N SER A 125 -12.82 -25.29 4.15
CA SER A 125 -14.17 -25.25 4.71
C SER A 125 -14.67 -26.67 5.01
N GLY A 126 -15.46 -26.83 6.07
CA GLY A 126 -16.03 -28.11 6.49
C GLY A 126 -15.08 -29.02 7.29
N GLU A 127 -13.90 -28.54 7.68
CA GLU A 127 -13.00 -29.33 8.54
C GLU A 127 -13.59 -29.53 9.95
N PRO A 128 -13.41 -30.71 10.56
CA PRO A 128 -13.91 -30.98 11.91
C PRO A 128 -13.35 -29.98 12.93
N LEU A 129 -14.18 -29.61 13.92
CA LEU A 129 -13.79 -28.67 14.97
C LEU A 129 -12.51 -29.10 15.70
N THR A 130 -12.31 -30.41 15.90
CA THR A 130 -11.10 -30.97 16.52
C THR A 130 -9.83 -30.59 15.78
N GLN A 131 -9.87 -30.56 14.44
CA GLN A 131 -8.71 -30.16 13.62
C GLN A 131 -8.50 -28.65 13.65
N VAL A 132 -9.57 -27.87 13.70
CA VAL A 132 -9.48 -26.40 13.83
C VAL A 132 -8.86 -26.03 15.18
N VAL A 133 -9.28 -26.68 16.27
CA VAL A 133 -8.73 -26.47 17.62
C VAL A 133 -7.25 -26.86 17.67
N ALA A 134 -6.88 -28.02 17.14
CA ALA A 134 -5.47 -28.44 17.09
C ALA A 134 -4.58 -27.44 16.32
N ARG A 135 -5.11 -26.83 15.24
CA ARG A 135 -4.37 -25.77 14.53
C ARG A 135 -4.29 -24.46 15.30
N LEU A 136 -5.34 -24.11 16.05
CA LEU A 136 -5.31 -22.93 16.90
C LEU A 136 -4.21 -23.07 17.97
N GLU A 137 -4.09 -24.25 18.58
CA GLU A 137 -3.02 -24.58 19.52
C GLU A 137 -1.63 -24.47 18.88
N ASP A 138 -1.44 -25.04 17.68
CA ASP A 138 -0.19 -24.93 16.90
C ASP A 138 0.18 -23.46 16.59
N ILE A 139 -0.80 -22.65 16.19
CA ILE A 139 -0.61 -21.22 15.92
C ILE A 139 -0.23 -20.47 17.20
N ALA A 140 -0.91 -20.76 18.32
CA ALA A 140 -0.65 -20.10 19.60
C ALA A 140 0.75 -20.44 20.13
N LEU A 141 1.17 -21.71 20.04
CA LEU A 141 2.52 -22.14 20.43
C LEU A 141 3.59 -21.46 19.56
N LYS A 142 3.40 -21.41 18.24
CA LYS A 142 4.32 -20.73 17.33
C LYS A 142 4.39 -19.22 17.57
N LEU A 143 3.25 -18.58 17.79
CA LEU A 143 3.21 -17.16 18.12
C LEU A 143 3.94 -16.86 19.43
N SER A 144 3.72 -17.68 20.47
CA SER A 144 4.43 -17.57 21.75
C SER A 144 5.94 -17.74 21.58
N SER A 145 6.38 -18.70 20.75
CA SER A 145 7.79 -18.89 20.42
C SER A 145 8.37 -17.66 19.71
N ASP A 146 7.68 -17.15 18.67
CA ASP A 146 8.11 -15.96 17.92
C ASP A 146 8.14 -14.69 18.82
N MET A 147 7.29 -14.63 19.85
CA MET A 147 7.27 -13.54 20.84
C MET A 147 8.48 -13.62 21.78
N LYS A 148 8.79 -14.80 22.32
CA LYS A 148 9.98 -15.04 23.17
C LYS A 148 11.28 -14.75 22.42
N GLU A 149 11.39 -15.25 21.19
CA GLU A 149 12.59 -15.08 20.36
C GLU A 149 12.86 -13.60 20.01
N LYS A 150 11.81 -12.78 20.02
CA LYS A 150 11.90 -11.34 19.73
C LYS A 150 11.70 -10.45 20.97
N ASP A 151 11.84 -11.02 22.16
CA ASP A 151 11.79 -10.31 23.44
C ASP A 151 10.56 -9.39 23.59
N LEU A 152 9.37 -9.90 23.22
CA LEU A 152 8.09 -9.19 23.39
C LEU A 152 7.26 -9.68 24.58
N TRP A 153 7.73 -10.74 25.24
CA TRP A 153 7.05 -11.48 26.29
C TRP A 153 8.10 -12.22 27.12
#